data_AF-A0A834HJX0-F1
#
_entry.id   AF-A0A834HJX0-F1
#
_cell.length_a   1.000
_cell.length_b   1.000
_cell.length_c   1.000
_cell.angle_alpha   90.00
_cell.angle_beta   90.00
_cell.angle_gamma   90.00
#
_symmetry.space_group_name_H-M   'P 1'
#
loop_
_entity.id
_entity.type
_entity.pdbx_description
1 polymer ?
#
loop_
_entity_poly.entity_id
_entity_poly.type
_entity_poly.pdbx_seq_one_letter_code
_entity_poly.pdbx_strand_id
1 'polypeptide(L)' 'GVLSYSAPAAYDTAQGLYDSSYDGHRSQGVLFNGLGRLVDGEVGLDNYRLDIGYGKGVYVMIFERNSILPLSYGMLP' A
#
# COMPACT_ATOMS: atom_id res chain seq x y z
N GLY A 1 16.28 -9.92 2.57
CA GLY A 1 15.15 -9.42 1.77
C GLY A 1 14.02 -9.03 2.70
N VAL A 2 13.12 -8.14 2.26
CA VAL A 2 11.88 -7.82 2.99
C VAL A 2 10.97 -9.05 2.95
N LEU A 3 10.44 -9.47 4.11
CA LEU A 3 9.58 -10.66 4.22
C LEU A 3 8.10 -10.31 4.08
N SER A 4 7.69 -9.18 4.66
CA SER A 4 6.39 -8.56 4.49
C SER A 4 6.48 -7.10 4.95
N TYR A 5 5.50 -6.29 4.58
CA TYR A 5 5.30 -4.98 5.19
C TYR A 5 3.89 -4.87 5.76
N SER A 6 3.69 -3.88 6.64
CA SER A 6 2.35 -3.48 7.07
C SER A 6 2.19 -1.99 6.88
N ALA A 7 1.03 -1.59 6.36
CA ALA A 7 0.73 -0.21 6.01
C ALA A 7 -0.78 0.01 6.17
N PRO A 8 -1.24 1.26 6.40
CA PRO A 8 -2.66 1.54 6.27
C PRO A 8 -3.15 1.18 4.87
N ALA A 9 -4.39 0.74 4.74
CA ALA A 9 -5.04 0.66 3.44
C ALA A 9 -5.15 2.07 2.86
N ALA A 10 -5.00 2.17 1.55
CA ALA A 10 -5.04 3.46 0.87
C ALA A 10 -6.32 4.24 1.13
N TYR A 11 -6.16 5.55 1.22
CA TYR A 11 -7.24 6.48 1.50
C TYR A 11 -8.25 6.60 0.35
N ASP A 12 -7.78 6.60 -0.90
CA ASP A 12 -8.63 6.78 -2.09
C ASP A 12 -8.44 5.63 -3.08
N THR A 13 -9.38 4.68 -3.06
CA THR A 13 -9.40 3.55 -4.01
C THR A 13 -10.02 3.94 -5.35
N ALA A 14 -10.83 4.99 -5.41
CA ALA A 14 -11.53 5.43 -6.63
C ALA A 14 -10.56 6.05 -7.64
N GLN A 15 -9.47 6.67 -7.17
CA GLN A 15 -8.38 7.17 -8.02
C GLN A 15 -7.30 6.13 -8.32
N GLY A 16 -7.48 4.88 -7.88
CA GLY A 16 -6.49 3.81 -8.08
C GLY A 16 -5.26 3.90 -7.18
N LEU A 17 -5.26 4.78 -6.17
CA LEU A 17 -4.13 5.06 -5.28
C LEU A 17 -3.96 4.01 -4.17
N TYR A 18 -4.15 2.74 -4.50
CA TYR A 18 -4.09 1.61 -3.56
C TYR A 18 -3.12 0.54 -4.03
N ASP A 19 -2.68 -0.31 -3.10
CA ASP A 19 -1.81 -1.43 -3.44
C ASP A 19 -2.59 -2.54 -4.15
N SER A 20 -2.70 -2.49 -5.48
CA SER A 20 -3.43 -3.53 -6.20
C SER A 20 -2.65 -4.85 -6.34
N SER A 21 -1.34 -4.87 -6.05
CA SER A 21 -0.51 -6.07 -6.11
C SER A 21 -0.31 -6.72 -4.73
N TYR A 22 -0.88 -6.14 -3.67
CA TYR A 22 -0.70 -6.64 -2.31
C TYR A 22 -1.21 -8.06 -2.15
N ASP A 23 -0.31 -8.99 -1.80
CA ASP A 23 -0.59 -10.43 -1.71
C ASP A 23 -0.95 -10.93 -0.30
N GLY A 24 -0.90 -10.04 0.70
CA GLY A 24 -1.23 -10.33 2.08
C GLY A 24 -2.71 -10.11 2.42
N HIS A 25 -2.96 -9.77 3.68
CA HIS A 25 -4.30 -9.57 4.20
C HIS A 25 -4.69 -8.10 4.30
N ARG A 26 -5.99 -7.85 4.10
CA ARG A 26 -6.66 -6.56 4.32
C ARG A 26 -7.69 -6.71 5.42
N SER A 27 -7.52 -5.97 6.52
CA SER A 27 -8.52 -5.92 7.59
C SER A 27 -8.49 -4.57 8.29
N GLN A 28 -9.66 -4.04 8.64
CA GLN A 28 -9.80 -2.80 9.44
C GLN A 28 -8.98 -1.61 8.90
N GLY A 29 -8.88 -1.48 7.59
CA GLY A 29 -8.11 -0.39 6.96
C GLY A 29 -6.60 -0.57 7.03
N VAL A 30 -6.09 -1.81 7.11
CA VAL A 30 -4.66 -2.12 7.24
C VAL A 30 -4.29 -3.29 6.33
N LEU A 31 -3.12 -3.18 5.70
CA LEU A 31 -2.39 -4.21 4.97
C LEU A 31 -1.41 -4.88 5.93
N PHE A 32 -1.40 -6.21 6.02
CA PHE A 32 -0.42 -6.95 6.83
C PHE A 32 -0.08 -8.32 6.23
N ASN A 33 1.05 -8.90 6.63
CA ASN A 33 1.55 -10.21 6.18
C ASN A 33 1.64 -10.39 4.65
N GLY A 34 2.04 -9.36 3.92
CA GLY A 34 2.21 -9.43 2.48
C GLY A 34 3.27 -8.49 1.95
N LEU A 35 3.51 -8.63 0.65
CA LEU A 35 4.32 -7.76 -0.19
C LEU A 35 3.40 -7.14 -1.24
N GLY A 36 3.91 -6.13 -1.91
CA GLY A 36 3.16 -5.37 -2.91
C GLY A 36 4.08 -4.36 -3.56
N ARG A 37 3.49 -3.32 -4.15
CA ARG A 37 4.20 -2.35 -4.99
C ARG A 37 5.24 -1.49 -4.29
N LEU A 38 5.26 -1.46 -2.96
CA LEU A 38 6.35 -0.82 -2.22
C LEU A 38 7.70 -1.55 -2.36
N VAL A 39 7.70 -2.77 -2.87
CA VAL A 39 8.89 -3.63 -2.97
C VAL A 39 8.97 -4.40 -4.30
N ASP A 40 8.18 -4.04 -5.32
CA ASP A 40 8.16 -4.72 -6.63
C ASP A 40 9.29 -4.26 -7.57
N GLY A 41 9.98 -3.17 -7.23
CA GLY A 41 11.10 -2.62 -7.99
C GLY A 41 10.69 -1.65 -9.10
N GLU A 42 9.40 -1.38 -9.26
CA GLU A 42 8.89 -0.36 -10.17
C GLU A 42 8.86 1.01 -9.46
N VAL A 43 9.23 2.07 -10.18
CA VAL A 43 9.26 3.45 -9.66
C VAL A 43 8.27 4.29 -10.46
N GLY A 44 7.37 4.96 -9.75
CA GLY A 44 6.37 5.84 -10.35
C GLY A 44 6.96 7.10 -10.98
N LEU A 45 6.14 7.77 -11.79
CA LEU A 45 6.51 9.06 -12.35
C LEU A 45 6.53 10.16 -11.28
N ASP A 46 7.39 11.16 -11.45
CA ASP A 46 7.46 12.34 -10.56
C ASP A 46 6.11 13.03 -10.38
N ASN A 47 5.30 13.04 -11.44
CA ASN A 47 3.92 13.51 -11.39
C ASN A 47 2.94 12.34 -11.36
N TYR A 48 2.55 11.94 -10.14
CA TYR A 48 1.62 10.84 -9.91
C TYR A 48 0.29 10.96 -10.65
N ARG A 49 -0.16 12.19 -10.98
CA ARG A 49 -1.40 12.41 -11.75
C ARG A 49 -1.29 11.98 -13.20
N LEU A 50 -0.08 12.00 -13.77
CA LEU A 50 0.17 11.52 -15.12
C LEU A 50 0.16 9.98 -15.18
N ASP A 51 0.54 9.32 -14.08
CA ASP A 51 0.42 7.86 -13.91
C ASP A 51 -1.06 7.43 -13.82
N ILE A 52 -1.88 8.19 -13.08
CA ILE A 52 -3.33 7.90 -12.92
C ILE A 52 -4.06 7.92 -14.28
N GLY A 53 -3.68 8.80 -15.20
CA GLY A 53 -4.37 9.05 -16.47
C GLY A 53 -4.42 7.88 -17.46
N TYR A 54 -3.55 6.88 -17.31
CA TYR A 54 -3.57 5.64 -18.13
C TYR A 54 -4.34 4.49 -17.46
N GLY A 55 -5.13 4.78 -16.43
CA GLY A 55 -5.75 3.74 -15.59
C GLY A 55 -4.72 3.03 -14.70
N LYS A 56 -3.52 3.62 -14.55
CA LYS A 56 -2.38 3.06 -13.85
C LYS A 56 -1.85 4.02 -12.78
N GLY A 57 -2.69 4.46 -11.84
CA GLY A 57 -2.26 5.11 -10.59
C GLY A 57 -1.44 4.17 -9.68
N VAL A 58 -0.49 3.47 -10.26
CA VAL A 58 -0.02 2.12 -9.92
C VAL A 58 1.21 2.17 -9.03
N TYR A 59 1.86 3.33 -8.87
CA TYR A 59 3.14 3.39 -8.17
C TYR A 59 3.15 4.30 -6.96
N VAL A 60 2.06 5.02 -6.72
CA VAL A 60 1.95 5.94 -5.58
C VAL A 60 0.87 5.45 -4.62
N MET A 61 1.25 5.38 -3.36
CA MET A 61 0.38 5.05 -2.24
C MET A 61 0.16 6.31 -1.41
N ILE A 62 -1.10 6.69 -1.20
CA ILE A 62 -1.46 7.81 -0.33
C ILE A 62 -2.12 7.26 0.94
N PHE A 63 -1.56 7.66 2.08
CA PHE A 63 -2.09 7.38 3.40
C PHE A 63 -2.58 8.68 4.04
N GLU A 64 -3.67 8.62 4.81
CA GLU A 64 -4.05 9.76 5.63
C GLU A 64 -3.02 9.98 6.74
N ARG A 65 -2.81 11.25 7.11
CA ARG A 65 -1.85 11.61 8.17
C ARG A 65 -2.18 10.98 9.53
N ASN A 66 -3.45 10.65 9.78
CA ASN A 66 -3.94 10.01 11.02
C ASN A 66 -4.26 8.53 10.85
N SER A 67 -3.77 7.90 9.78
CA SER A 67 -3.95 6.46 9.57
C SER A 67 -3.26 5.68 10.69
N ILE A 68 -4.04 5.09 11.59
CA ILE A 68 -3.50 4.33 12.72
C ILE A 68 -3.11 2.95 12.21
N LEU A 69 -1.82 2.63 12.28
CA LEU A 69 -1.39 1.23 12.21
C LEU A 69 -1.73 0.58 13.56
N PRO A 70 -2.61 -0.43 13.62
CA PRO A 70 -2.77 -1.19 14.84
C PRO A 70 -1.40 -1.80 15.16
N LEU A 71 -0.91 -1.52 16.36
CA LEU A 71 0.32 -2.12 16.87
C LEU A 71 0.08 -3.62 17.03
N SER A 72 0.41 -4.39 16.00
CA SER A 72 0.48 -5.85 16.10
C SER A 72 1.73 -6.21 16.91
N TYR A 73 1.59 -6.32 18.22
CA TYR A 73 2.56 -7.03 19.07
C TYR A 73 2.39 -8.53 18.83
N GLY A 74 3.02 -9.03 17.76
CA GLY A 74 3.20 -10.47 17.56
C GLY A 74 4.29 -10.99 18.49
N MET A 75 3.94 -11.32 19.73
CA MET A 75 4.79 -12.18 20.56
C MET A 75 4.63 -13.60 20.01
N LEU A 76 5.64 -14.07 19.28
CA LEU A 76 5.72 -15.50 18.93
C LEU A 76 5.85 -16.30 20.25
N PRO A 77 5.08 -17.38 20.45
CA PRO A 77 5.34 -18.32 21.53
C PRO A 77 6.70 -19.04 21.34
#